data_AF-A0A926G2U1-F1
#
_entry.id   AF-A0A926G2U1-F1
#
_cell.length_a   1.000
_cell.length_b   1.000
_cell.length_c   1.000
_cell.angle_alpha   90.00
_cell.angle_beta   90.00
_cell.angle_gamma   90.00
#
_symmetry.space_group_name_H-M   'P 1'
#
loop_
_entity.id
_entity.type
_entity.pdbx_description
1 polymer ?
#
loop_
_entity_poly.entity_id
_entity_poly.type
_entity_poly.pdbx_seq_one_letter_code
_entity_poly.pdbx_strand_id
1 'polypeptide(L)' 'MKDPAAKVDAPAPHPLDTPQTTRATIRFGDRFLMESEVRMTPLGLLAVGGMVAAILLATAPLVHARYARKALPPPRS' A
#
# COMPACT_ATOMS: atom_id res chain seq x y z
N MET A 1 -22.26 -35.59 37.01
CA MET A 1 -22.79 -35.17 35.69
C MET A 1 -21.96 -33.97 35.27
N LYS A 2 -21.02 -34.15 34.33
CA LYS A 2 -20.05 -33.12 33.91
C LYS A 2 -20.55 -32.58 32.58
N ASP A 3 -21.09 -31.37 32.59
CA ASP A 3 -21.44 -30.67 31.35
C ASP A 3 -20.16 -30.55 30.51
N PRO A 4 -20.11 -31.10 29.28
CA PRO A 4 -19.00 -30.82 28.40
C PRO A 4 -19.11 -29.35 28.04
N ALA A 5 -18.21 -28.54 28.61
CA ALA A 5 -17.99 -27.16 28.26
C ALA A 5 -18.15 -27.02 26.74
N ALA A 6 -19.18 -26.29 26.34
CA ALA A 6 -19.45 -25.96 24.95
C ALA A 6 -18.13 -25.49 24.34
N LYS A 7 -17.62 -26.29 23.40
CA LYS A 7 -16.45 -25.94 22.61
C LYS A 7 -16.86 -24.67 21.89
N VAL A 8 -16.35 -23.53 22.34
CA VAL A 8 -16.58 -22.24 21.67
C VAL A 8 -16.01 -22.45 20.27
N ASP A 9 -16.88 -22.60 19.29
CA ASP A 9 -16.51 -22.68 17.89
C ASP A 9 -15.79 -21.36 17.56
N ALA A 10 -14.46 -21.41 17.53
CA ALA A 10 -13.65 -20.29 17.10
C ALA A 10 -14.09 -19.95 15.66
N PRO A 11 -14.36 -18.67 15.34
CA PRO A 11 -14.80 -18.29 14.01
C PRO A 11 -13.78 -18.77 12.98
N ALA A 12 -14.26 -19.39 11.90
CA ALA A 12 -13.40 -19.84 10.82
C ALA A 12 -12.58 -18.65 10.29
N PRO A 13 -11.26 -18.83 10.02
CA PRO A 13 -10.39 -17.73 9.61
C PRO A 13 -10.93 -17.03 8.36
N HIS A 14 -11.12 -15.71 8.43
CA HIS A 14 -11.62 -14.96 7.28
C HIS A 14 -10.55 -14.91 6.18
N PRO A 15 -10.93 -15.01 4.89
CA PRO A 15 -9.98 -15.00 3.77
C PRO A 15 -9.07 -13.76 3.73
N LEU A 16 -9.53 -12.63 4.30
CA LEU A 16 -8.79 -11.37 4.36
C LEU A 16 -7.74 -11.33 5.47
N ASP A 17 -7.79 -12.27 6.42
CA ASP A 17 -6.87 -12.37 7.55
C ASP A 17 -5.74 -13.37 7.29
N THR A 18 -5.84 -14.16 6.22
CA THR A 18 -4.81 -15.15 5.86
C THR A 18 -3.58 -14.43 5.29
N PRO A 19 -2.39 -14.55 5.90
CA PRO A 19 -1.18 -13.89 5.40
C PRO A 19 -0.81 -14.39 4.01
N GLN A 20 -0.61 -13.47 3.07
CA GLN A 20 -0.09 -13.78 1.73
C GLN A 20 1.36 -13.35 1.64
N THR A 21 2.18 -14.19 1.00
CA THR A 21 3.60 -13.88 0.76
C THR A 21 3.71 -13.29 -0.63
N THR A 22 4.17 -12.04 -0.71
CA THR A 22 4.36 -11.33 -1.98
C THR A 22 5.81 -10.93 -2.12
N ARG A 23 6.39 -11.22 -3.29
CA ARG A 23 7.76 -10.85 -3.63
C ARG A 23 7.73 -9.57 -4.46
N ALA A 24 8.36 -8.51 -3.97
CA ALA A 24 8.52 -7.26 -4.71
C ALA A 24 9.98 -7.11 -5.14
N THR A 25 10.19 -6.93 -6.45
CA THR A 25 11.52 -6.60 -6.98
C THR A 25 11.53 -5.11 -7.28
N ILE A 26 12.35 -4.36 -6.56
CA ILE A 26 12.50 -2.92 -6.75
C ILE A 26 13.81 -2.67 -7.48
N ARG A 27 13.74 -2.07 -8.67
CA ARG A 27 14.92 -1.71 -9.46
C ARG A 27 15.12 -0.20 -9.47
N PHE A 28 16.25 0.27 -8.93
CA PHE A 28 16.65 1.68 -8.98
C PHE A 28 17.78 1.86 -10.00
N GLY A 29 17.44 2.46 -11.15
CA GLY A 29 18.36 2.63 -12.28
C GLY A 29 18.81 1.30 -12.88
N ASP A 30 20.08 1.22 -13.31
CA ASP A 30 20.70 -0.02 -13.82
C ASP A 30 21.59 -0.72 -12.77
N ARG A 31 21.70 -0.17 -11.55
CA ARG A 31 22.73 -0.58 -10.59
C ARG A 31 22.21 -1.18 -9.28
N PHE A 32 20.96 -0.97 -8.92
CA PHE A 32 20.42 -1.44 -7.65
C PHE A 32 19.16 -2.28 -7.89
N LEU A 33 19.30 -3.59 -7.67
CA LEU A 33 18.20 -4.53 -7.60
C LEU A 33 18.01 -4.91 -6.13
N MET A 34 16.83 -4.63 -5.59
CA MET A 34 16.50 -4.98 -4.21
C MET A 34 15.31 -5.93 -4.23
N GLU A 35 15.56 -7.17 -3.81
CA GLU A 35 14.52 -8.16 -3.59
C GLU A 35 13.99 -7.99 -2.16
N SER A 36 12.69 -7.70 -2.03
CA SER A 36 12.01 -7.63 -0.75
C SER A 36 10.90 -8.66 -0.73
N GLU A 37 10.94 -9.57 0.23
CA GLU A 37 9.86 -10.51 0.50
C GLU A 37 9.07 -9.99 1.69
N VAL A 38 7.81 -9.62 1.44
CA VAL A 38 6.93 -9.08 2.48
C VAL A 38 5.75 -10.03 2.63
N ARG A 39 5.51 -10.47 3.87
CA ARG A 39 4.27 -11.15 4.26
C ARG A 39 3.26 -10.12 4.70
N MET A 40 2.13 -10.06 4.00
CA MET A 40 1.08 -9.09 4.30
C MET A 40 -0.29 -9.73 4.11
N THR A 41 -1.26 -9.34 4.93
CA THR A 41 -2.66 -9.72 4.71
C THR A 41 -3.26 -8.86 3.59
N PRO A 42 -4.26 -9.36 2.84
CA PRO A 42 -5.00 -8.55 1.87
C PRO A 42 -5.55 -7.25 2.47
N LEU A 43 -6.04 -7.31 3.72
CA LEU A 43 -6.51 -6.14 4.46
C LEU A 43 -5.38 -5.12 4.70
N GLY A 44 -4.20 -5.58 5.10
CA GLY A 44 -3.03 -4.74 5.29
C GLY A 44 -2.58 -4.05 3.99
N LEU A 45 -2.61 -4.77 2.87
CA LEU A 45 -2.26 -4.22 1.56
C LEU A 45 -3.23 -3.10 1.15
N LEU A 46 -4.54 -3.32 1.35
CA LEU A 46 -5.56 -2.31 1.08
C LEU A 46 -5.35 -1.06 1.94
N ALA A 47 -5.04 -1.23 3.23
CA ALA A 47 -4.77 -0.13 4.14
C ALA A 47 -3.57 0.72 3.70
N VAL A 48 -2.47 0.08 3.28
CA VAL A 48 -1.29 0.79 2.75
C VAL A 48 -1.62 1.50 1.44
N GLY A 49 -2.37 0.87 0.53
CA GLY A 49 -2.82 1.51 -0.70
C GLY A 49 -3.64 2.77 -0.43
N GLY A 50 -4.61 2.70 0.50
CA GLY A 50 -5.41 3.84 0.91
C GLY A 50 -4.57 4.96 1.56
N MET A 51 -3.63 4.60 2.43
CA MET A 51 -2.71 5.56 3.05
C MET A 51 -1.86 6.29 2.01
N VAL A 52 -1.26 5.57 1.06
CA VAL A 52 -0.45 6.17 -0.01
C VAL A 52 -1.30 7.07 -0.90
N ALA A 53 -2.51 6.65 -1.27
CA ALA A 53 -3.43 7.46 -2.05
C ALA A 53 -3.79 8.77 -1.34
N ALA A 54 -4.04 8.73 -0.03
CA ALA A 54 -4.33 9.92 0.76
C ALA A 54 -3.13 10.90 0.80
N ILE A 55 -1.91 10.39 0.97
CA ILE A 55 -0.68 11.19 0.95
C ILE A 55 -0.50 11.86 -0.44
N LEU A 56 -0.69 11.09 -1.50
CA LEU A 56 -0.59 11.61 -2.86
C LEU A 56 -1.65 12.67 -3.12
N LEU A 57 -2.89 12.45 -2.69
CA LEU A 57 -3.98 13.41 -2.86
C LEU A 57 -3.71 14.72 -2.09
N ALA A 58 -3.18 14.63 -0.88
CA ALA A 58 -2.81 15.80 -0.08
C ALA A 58 -1.65 16.61 -0.70
N THR A 59 -0.70 15.94 -1.35
CA THR A 59 0.50 16.57 -1.93
C THR A 59 0.36 16.94 -3.41
N ALA A 60 -0.59 16.33 -4.13
CA ALA A 60 -0.80 16.53 -5.56
C ALA A 60 -0.97 18.01 -5.97
N PRO A 61 -1.71 18.87 -5.24
CA PRO A 61 -1.85 20.29 -5.61
C PRO A 61 -0.53 21.05 -5.55
N LEU A 62 0.34 20.74 -4.57
CA LEU A 62 1.65 21.38 -4.41
C LEU A 62 2.58 21.03 -5.57
N VAL A 63 2.58 19.75 -5.93
CA VAL A 63 3.37 19.22 -7.04
C VAL A 63 2.84 19.77 -8.37
N HIS A 64 1.52 19.79 -8.57
CA HIS A 64 0.88 20.37 -9.76
C HIS A 64 1.20 21.86 -9.92
N ALA A 65 1.09 22.66 -8.85
CA ALA A 65 1.42 24.08 -8.88
C ALA A 65 2.90 24.36 -9.23
N ARG A 66 3.80 23.44 -8.88
CA ARG A 66 5.21 23.52 -9.26
C ARG A 66 5.42 23.19 -10.75
N TYR A 67 4.74 22.16 -11.27
CA TYR A 67 4.86 21.78 -12.67
C TYR A 67 4.18 22.78 -13.61
N ALA A 68 3.03 23.33 -13.24
CA ALA A 68 2.34 24.36 -14.02
C ALA A 68 3.20 25.61 -14.27
N ARG A 69 4.05 26.00 -13.31
CA ARG A 69 4.97 27.13 -13.45
C ARG A 69 6.11 26.89 -14.44
N LYS A 70 6.54 25.64 -14.63
CA LYS A 70 7.57 25.30 -15.64
C LYS A 70 7.03 25.35 -17.07
N ALA A 71 5.72 25.26 -17.25
CA ALA A 71 5.08 25.24 -18.57
C ALA A 71 4.75 26.64 -19.13
N LEU A 72 5.07 27.73 -18.41
CA LEU A 72 4.81 29.07 -18.91
C LEU A 72 5.80 29.39 -20.04
N PRO A 73 5.33 29.63 -21.28
CA PRO A 73 6.21 30.05 -22.36
C PRO A 73 6.87 31.38 -22.01
N PRO A 74 8.14 31.61 -22.43
CA PRO A 74 8.84 32.85 -22.12
C PRO A 74 8.04 34.05 -22.63
N PRO A 75 8.02 35.18 -21.88
CA PRO A 75 7.32 36.37 -22.31
C PRO A 75 7.85 36.80 -23.68
N ARG A 76 6.95 36.90 -24.66
CA ARG A 76 7.28 37.44 -25.98
C ARG A 76 7.43 38.95 -25.82
N SER A 77 8.68 39.42 -25.83
CA SER A 77 9.06 40.83 -25.98
C SER A 77 8.83 41.30 -27.40
#